data_AF-R7HSZ6-F1
#
_entry.id   AF-R7HSZ6-F1
#
_cell.length_a   1.000
_cell.length_b   1.000
_cell.length_c   1.000
_cell.angle_alpha   90.00
_cell.angle_beta   90.00
_cell.angle_gamma   90.00
#
_symmetry.space_group_name_H-M   'P 1'
#
loop_
_entity.id
_entity.type
_entity.pdbx_description
1 polymer ?
#
loop_
_entity_poly.entity_id
_entity_poly.type
_entity_poly.pdbx_seq_one_letter_code
_entity_poly.pdbx_strand_id
1 'polypeptide(L)'
;MMFKKLAQKLNLEKKKHSSAAINPLDVDFEGRKSVFLDKLTRTAVNMYERKCDIKNFTKLALSDPENDSHNKIMDELFAKGVIDPSEDEKLLELSDNTRFLKDLGLID
;
A
#
# COMPACT_ATOMS: atom_id res chain seq x y z
N MET A 1 57.68 -4.89 0.25
CA MET A 1 56.60 -5.88 -0.01
C MET A 1 55.21 -5.44 0.49
N MET A 2 54.92 -4.14 0.64
CA MET A 2 53.60 -3.67 1.09
C MET A 2 52.57 -3.51 -0.04
N PHE A 3 53.02 -3.07 -1.23
CA PHE A 3 52.14 -2.88 -2.40
C PHE A 3 51.51 -4.19 -2.90
N LYS A 4 52.25 -5.30 -2.91
CA LYS A 4 51.71 -6.62 -3.30
C LYS A 4 50.62 -7.10 -2.33
N LYS A 5 50.78 -6.87 -1.02
CA LYS A 5 49.75 -7.18 -0.02
C LYS A 5 48.50 -6.31 -0.18
N LEU A 6 48.66 -5.03 -0.52
CA LEU A 6 47.54 -4.12 -0.77
C LEU A 6 46.75 -4.52 -2.03
N ALA A 7 47.45 -4.85 -3.13
CA ALA A 7 46.83 -5.31 -4.37
C ALA A 7 46.10 -6.65 -4.19
N GLN A 8 46.65 -7.57 -3.39
CA GLN A 8 45.98 -8.83 -3.05
C GLN A 8 44.71 -8.59 -2.21
N LYS A 9 44.75 -7.68 -1.23
CA LYS A 9 43.55 -7.31 -0.45
C LYS A 9 42.46 -6.71 -1.34
N LEU A 10 42.81 -5.77 -2.23
CA LEU A 10 41.86 -5.15 -3.16
C LEU A 10 41.23 -6.15 -4.13
N ASN A 11 41.99 -7.14 -4.61
CA ASN A 11 41.47 -8.21 -5.47
C ASN A 11 40.59 -9.23 -4.72
N LEU A 12 40.84 -9.48 -3.43
CA LEU A 12 39.95 -10.30 -2.60
C LEU A 12 38.62 -9.60 -2.30
N GLU A 13 38.65 -8.28 -2.04
CA GLU A 13 37.46 -7.45 -1.84
C GLU A 13 36.57 -7.44 -3.10
N LYS A 14 37.17 -7.32 -4.30
CA LYS A 14 36.46 -7.42 -5.59
C LYS A 14 35.77 -8.77 -5.82
N LYS A 15 36.29 -9.87 -5.25
CA LYS A 15 35.67 -11.21 -5.39
C LYS A 15 34.55 -11.45 -4.38
N LYS A 16 34.59 -10.83 -3.19
CA LYS A 16 33.50 -10.91 -2.19
C LYS A 16 32.31 -10.03 -2.55
N HIS A 17 32.55 -8.93 -3.25
CA HIS A 17 31.52 -8.10 -3.85
C HIS A 17 31.56 -8.24 -5.37
N SER A 18 31.39 -9.47 -5.87
CA SER A 18 30.85 -9.64 -7.21
C SER A 18 29.48 -8.99 -7.18
N SER A 19 29.39 -7.82 -7.77
CA SER A 19 28.17 -7.08 -8.00
C SER A 19 27.24 -7.94 -8.84
N ALA A 20 26.43 -8.78 -8.20
CA ALA A 20 25.16 -9.16 -8.76
C ALA A 20 24.29 -7.91 -8.66
N ALA A 21 24.40 -7.03 -9.66
CA ALA A 21 23.28 -6.17 -10.00
C ALA A 21 22.14 -7.12 -10.35
N ILE A 22 21.32 -7.46 -9.35
CA ILE A 22 20.12 -8.25 -9.56
C ILE A 22 19.20 -7.33 -10.35
N ASN A 23 18.94 -7.70 -11.59
CA ASN A 23 17.97 -7.01 -12.43
C ASN A 23 16.63 -7.04 -11.64
N PRO A 24 16.03 -5.89 -11.29
CA PRO A 24 14.85 -5.87 -10.42
C PRO A 24 13.62 -6.56 -11.04
N LEU A 25 13.71 -6.96 -12.31
CA LEU A 25 12.71 -7.74 -13.04
C LEU A 25 12.94 -9.26 -12.98
N ASP A 26 14.13 -9.73 -12.60
CA ASP A 26 14.50 -11.18 -12.53
C ASP A 26 14.37 -11.76 -11.10
N VAL A 27 13.66 -11.07 -10.22
CA VAL A 27 13.44 -11.52 -8.85
C VAL A 27 12.15 -12.33 -8.80
N ASP A 28 12.22 -13.60 -8.40
CA ASP A 28 11.02 -14.37 -8.06
C ASP A 28 10.29 -13.71 -6.88
N PHE A 29 9.20 -13.01 -7.20
CA PHE A 29 8.44 -12.14 -6.31
C PHE A 29 7.49 -12.90 -5.38
N GLU A 30 7.21 -14.19 -5.63
CA GLU A 30 6.21 -14.91 -4.84
C GLU A 30 6.76 -15.39 -3.49
N GLY A 31 8.00 -15.88 -3.44
CA GLY A 31 8.59 -16.43 -2.22
C GLY A 31 9.17 -15.41 -1.22
N ARG A 32 9.40 -14.15 -1.65
CA ARG A 32 10.13 -13.13 -0.85
C ARG A 32 9.39 -11.83 -0.60
N LYS A 33 8.10 -11.75 -0.95
CA LYS A 33 7.26 -10.56 -0.74
C LYS A 33 7.30 -10.05 0.70
N SER A 34 7.16 -10.91 1.69
CA SER A 34 7.13 -10.49 3.11
C SER A 34 8.46 -9.91 3.59
N VAL A 35 9.58 -10.58 3.30
CA VAL A 35 10.91 -10.17 3.80
C VAL A 35 11.47 -8.93 3.08
N PHE A 36 11.10 -8.72 1.81
CA PHE A 36 11.48 -7.52 1.07
C PHE A 36 10.64 -6.30 1.50
N LEU A 37 9.34 -6.49 1.72
CA LEU A 37 8.47 -5.43 2.24
C LEU A 37 8.84 -5.04 3.68
N ASP A 38 9.22 -6.00 4.53
CA ASP A 38 9.71 -5.75 5.89
C ASP A 38 11.04 -4.95 5.93
N LYS A 39 11.79 -4.93 4.82
CA LYS A 39 13.07 -4.21 4.69
C LYS A 39 12.97 -2.90 3.92
N LEU A 40 11.80 -2.50 3.42
CA LEU A 40 11.64 -1.17 2.88
C LEU A 40 11.78 -0.18 4.04
N THR A 41 12.79 0.68 3.97
CA THR A 41 12.91 1.79 4.90
C THR A 41 11.61 2.57 4.91
N ARG A 42 11.16 3.02 6.09
CA ARG A 42 9.96 3.85 6.25
C ARG A 42 9.89 4.99 5.22
N THR A 43 11.05 5.55 4.86
CA THR A 43 11.20 6.54 3.80
C THR A 43 10.75 6.05 2.42
N ALA A 44 11.09 4.82 2.02
CA ALA A 44 10.69 4.25 0.73
C ALA A 44 9.19 3.94 0.68
N VAL A 45 8.61 3.46 1.79
CA VAL A 45 7.16 3.28 1.93
C VAL A 45 6.44 4.62 1.80
N ASN A 46 6.85 5.63 2.58
CA ASN A 46 6.28 6.98 2.52
C ASN A 46 6.40 7.61 1.11
N MET A 47 7.52 7.39 0.40
CA MET A 47 7.70 7.86 -0.97
C MET A 47 6.73 7.18 -1.95
N TYR A 48 6.50 5.87 -1.78
CA TYR A 48 5.56 5.13 -2.60
C TYR A 48 4.11 5.57 -2.34
N GLU A 49 3.71 5.68 -1.08
CA GLU A 49 2.40 6.20 -0.67
C GLU A 49 2.14 7.58 -1.26
N ARG A 50 3.08 8.51 -1.07
CA ARG A 50 3.00 9.86 -1.65
C ARG A 50 2.84 9.84 -3.17
N LYS A 51 3.54 8.93 -3.86
CA LYS A 51 3.43 8.80 -5.33
C LYS A 51 2.06 8.27 -5.75
N CYS A 52 1.51 7.32 -4.99
CA CYS A 52 0.15 6.82 -5.19
C CYS A 52 -0.89 7.92 -4.96
N ASP A 53 -0.75 8.69 -3.89
CA ASP A 53 -1.66 9.80 -3.56
C ASP A 53 -1.68 10.85 -4.66
N ILE A 54 -0.51 11.29 -5.11
CA ILE A 54 -0.40 12.24 -6.23
C ILE A 54 -1.10 11.69 -7.47
N LYS A 55 -0.88 10.42 -7.81
CA LYS A 55 -1.52 9.79 -8.99
C LYS A 55 -3.03 9.75 -8.87
N ASN A 56 -3.56 9.37 -7.70
CA ASN A 56 -4.99 9.30 -7.46
C ASN A 56 -5.62 10.69 -7.49
N PHE A 57 -4.97 11.68 -6.87
CA PHE A 57 -5.39 13.07 -6.91
C PHE A 57 -5.41 13.62 -8.34
N THR A 58 -4.36 13.39 -9.13
CA THR A 58 -4.34 13.84 -10.54
C THR A 58 -5.45 13.18 -11.36
N LYS A 59 -5.73 11.89 -11.13
CA LYS A 59 -6.87 11.23 -11.79
C LYS A 59 -8.20 11.87 -11.42
N LEU A 60 -8.39 12.23 -10.16
CA LEU A 60 -9.60 12.90 -9.68
C LEU A 60 -9.71 14.33 -10.24
N ALA A 61 -8.62 15.09 -10.27
CA ALA A 61 -8.61 16.45 -10.80
C ALA A 61 -8.88 16.49 -12.32
N LEU A 62 -8.55 15.42 -13.04
CA LEU A 62 -8.78 15.28 -14.48
C LEU A 62 -10.02 14.45 -14.81
N SER A 63 -10.72 13.89 -13.82
CA SER A 63 -11.93 13.12 -14.09
C SER A 63 -13.07 14.06 -14.48
N ASP A 64 -13.91 13.59 -15.39
CA ASP A 64 -15.13 14.28 -15.77
C ASP A 64 -16.08 14.34 -14.56
N PRO A 65 -16.40 15.54 -14.03
CA PRO A 65 -17.26 15.69 -12.86
C PRO A 65 -18.69 15.21 -13.11
N GLU A 66 -19.13 15.14 -14.38
CA GLU A 66 -20.47 14.68 -14.76
C GLU A 66 -20.53 13.16 -15.00
N ASN A 67 -19.43 12.44 -14.75
CA ASN A 67 -19.35 11.01 -14.99
C ASN A 67 -20.00 10.20 -13.86
N ASP A 68 -21.32 10.00 -13.98
CA ASP A 68 -22.14 9.17 -13.08
C ASP A 68 -22.02 7.65 -13.32
N SER A 69 -21.07 7.17 -14.13
CA SER A 69 -20.97 5.73 -14.41
C SER A 69 -20.77 4.88 -13.15
N HIS A 70 -19.97 5.35 -12.19
CA HIS A 70 -19.74 4.63 -10.94
C HIS A 70 -20.95 4.68 -10.01
N ASN A 71 -21.70 5.79 -10.03
CA ASN A 71 -22.96 5.92 -9.28
C ASN A 71 -23.98 4.88 -9.79
N LYS A 72 -24.13 4.77 -11.11
CA LYS A 72 -25.00 3.75 -11.74
C LYS A 72 -24.57 2.32 -11.40
N ILE A 73 -23.26 2.05 -11.35
CA ILE A 73 -22.75 0.73 -10.94
C ILE A 73 -23.12 0.43 -9.47
N MET A 74 -23.01 1.41 -8.57
CA MET A 74 -23.43 1.24 -7.18
C MET A 74 -24.94 1.03 -7.07
N ASP A 75 -25.74 1.80 -7.79
CA ASP A 75 -27.21 1.64 -7.82
C ASP A 75 -27.60 0.24 -8.30
N GLU A 76 -26.93 -0.30 -9.32
CA GLU A 76 -27.13 -1.68 -9.77
C GLU A 76 -26.73 -2.73 -8.73
N LEU A 77 -25.68 -2.48 -7.94
CA LEU A 77 -25.25 -3.38 -6.87
C LEU A 77 -26.27 -3.38 -5.72
N PHE A 78 -26.77 -2.21 -5.34
CA PHE A 78 -27.83 -2.09 -4.35
C PHE A 78 -29.13 -2.75 -4.82
N ALA A 79 -29.50 -2.57 -6.10
CA ALA A 79 -30.65 -3.26 -6.69
C ALA A 79 -30.50 -4.80 -6.69
N LYS A 80 -29.27 -5.32 -6.72
CA LYS A 80 -28.95 -6.75 -6.59
C LYS A 80 -28.93 -7.26 -5.15
N GLY A 81 -29.23 -6.39 -4.18
CA GLY A 81 -29.31 -6.75 -2.76
C GLY A 81 -27.97 -6.66 -2.01
N VAL A 82 -26.97 -5.97 -2.57
CA VAL A 82 -25.78 -5.58 -1.77
C VAL A 82 -26.25 -4.63 -0.68
N ILE A 83 -25.89 -4.92 0.56
CA ILE A 83 -26.27 -4.12 1.72
C ILE A 83 -25.40 -2.86 1.74
N ASP A 84 -26.03 -1.69 1.73
CA ASP A 84 -25.32 -0.44 2.01
C ASP A 84 -24.96 -0.37 3.50
N PRO A 85 -23.67 -0.37 3.87
CA PRO A 85 -23.26 -0.20 5.26
C PRO A 85 -23.37 1.26 5.73
N SER A 86 -23.56 2.21 4.82
CA SER A 86 -23.62 3.66 5.11
C SER A 86 -25.06 4.19 5.04
N GLU A 87 -26.04 3.30 4.98
CA GLU A 87 -27.45 3.68 4.96
C GLU A 87 -27.80 4.43 6.25
N ASP A 88 -28.27 5.68 6.10
CA ASP A 88 -28.52 6.60 7.22
C ASP A 88 -29.42 5.99 8.29
N GLU A 89 -30.42 5.20 7.91
CA GLU A 89 -31.32 4.51 8.84
C GLU A 89 -30.57 3.48 9.69
N LYS A 90 -29.69 2.68 9.10
CA LYS A 90 -28.85 1.71 9.83
C LYS A 90 -27.81 2.40 10.70
N LEU A 91 -27.25 3.51 10.23
CA LEU A 91 -26.33 4.33 11.03
C LEU A 91 -27.03 4.94 12.25
N LEU A 92 -28.28 5.36 12.08
CA LEU A 92 -29.12 5.84 13.17
C LEU A 92 -29.44 4.71 14.17
N GLU A 93 -29.80 3.51 13.69
CA GLU A 93 -30.00 2.34 14.56
C GLU A 93 -28.74 1.98 15.36
N LEU A 94 -27.56 2.13 14.75
CA LEU A 94 -26.27 1.95 15.44
C LEU A 94 -26.02 3.02 16.51
N SER A 95 -26.54 4.23 16.33
CA SER A 95 -26.41 5.30 17.31
C SER A 95 -27.21 5.03 18.59
N ASP A 96 -28.30 4.26 18.51
CA ASP A 96 -29.09 3.84 19.68
C ASP A 96 -28.61 2.49 20.26
N ASN A 97 -27.61 1.86 19.64
CA ASN A 97 -27.08 0.59 20.09
C ASN A 97 -26.21 0.77 21.35
N THR A 98 -26.83 0.66 22.52
CA THR A 98 -26.19 0.80 23.82
C THR A 98 -24.96 -0.10 24.01
N ARG A 99 -24.96 -1.33 23.47
CA ARG A 99 -23.79 -2.21 23.56
C ARG A 99 -22.62 -1.67 22.73
N PHE A 100 -22.90 -1.25 21.50
CA PHE A 100 -21.91 -0.63 20.63
C PHE A 100 -21.34 0.66 21.24
N LEU A 101 -22.19 1.51 21.80
CA LEU A 101 -21.76 2.74 22.47
C LEU A 101 -20.91 2.48 23.72
N LYS A 102 -21.21 1.42 24.50
CA LYS A 102 -20.38 0.96 25.62
C LYS A 102 -19.02 0.46 25.14
N ASP A 103 -18.98 -0.34 24.07
CA ASP A 103 -17.72 -0.85 23.49
C ASP A 103 -16.84 0.29 22.97
N LEU A 104 -17.44 1.38 22.48
CA LEU A 104 -16.74 2.60 22.08
C LEU A 104 -16.35 3.51 23.26
N GLY A 105 -16.79 3.22 24.49
CA GLY A 105 -16.54 4.04 25.67
C GLY A 105 -17.25 5.40 25.65
N LEU A 106 -18.35 5.52 24.90
CA LEU A 106 -19.15 6.74 24.80
C LEU A 106 -20.23 6.84 25.89
N ILE A 107 -20.62 5.70 26.45
CA ILE A 107 -21.55 5.59 27.58
C ILE A 107 -21.07 4.51 28.56
N ASP A 108 -21.42 4.66 29.84
CA ASP A 108 -21.07 3.73 30.93
C ASP A 108 -21.88 2.42 30.89
#